data_AF-A0A7Y2Z4Z5-F1
#
_entry.id   AF-A0A7Y2Z4Z5-F1
#
_cell.length_a   1.000
_cell.length_b   1.000
_cell.length_c   1.000
_cell.angle_alpha   90.00
_cell.angle_beta   90.00
_cell.angle_gamma   90.00
#
_symmetry.space_group_name_H-M   'P 1'
#
loop_
_entity.id
_entity.type
_entity.pdbx_description
1 polymer ?
#
loop_
_entity_poly.entity_id
_entity_poly.type
_entity_poly.pdbx_seq_one_letter_code
_entity_poly.pdbx_strand_id
1 'polypeptide(L)'
;MSRLKISIAISAISILSIITINYFIAERYLTISGESQAFFAITVMDYWYRHLFIIPGLAAFVLAHKSNNGTAKGVALTVALLTMIFSLLDIWKIFV
;
A
#
# COMPACT_ATOMS: atom_id res chain seq x y z
N MET A 1 -2.07 24.45 -3.29
CA MET A 1 -2.85 23.18 -3.26
C MET A 1 -3.24 22.91 -1.80
N SER A 2 -4.49 22.53 -1.49
CA SER A 2 -4.88 22.32 -0.08
C SER A 2 -4.16 21.08 0.49
N ARG A 3 -3.82 21.10 1.79
CA ARG A 3 -3.14 19.98 2.47
C ARG A 3 -3.88 18.65 2.30
N LEU A 4 -5.22 18.72 2.23
CA LEU A 4 -6.09 17.57 1.96
C LEU A 4 -5.88 17.00 0.55
N LYS A 5 -5.81 17.86 -0.48
CA LYS A 5 -5.56 17.41 -1.86
C LYS A 5 -4.19 16.72 -1.97
N ILE A 6 -3.18 17.24 -1.27
CA ILE A 6 -1.84 16.65 -1.23
C ILE A 6 -1.88 15.29 -0.52
N SER A 7 -2.52 15.20 0.65
CA SER A 7 -2.70 13.94 1.39
C SER A 7 -3.39 12.86 0.53
N ILE A 8 -4.50 13.21 -0.13
CA ILE A 8 -5.22 12.30 -1.02
C ILE A 8 -4.33 11.85 -2.18
N ALA A 9 -3.59 12.77 -2.81
CA ALA A 9 -2.70 12.43 -3.92
C ALA A 9 -1.58 11.48 -3.48
N ILE A 10 -0.94 11.74 -2.33
CA ILE A 10 0.12 10.88 -1.78
C ILE A 10 -0.43 9.48 -1.48
N SER A 11 -1.58 9.40 -0.82
CA SER A 11 -2.20 8.10 -0.50
C SER A 11 -2.62 7.35 -1.75
N ALA A 12 -3.19 8.03 -2.75
CA ALA A 12 -3.61 7.40 -4.01
C ALA A 12 -2.41 6.80 -4.77
N ILE A 13 -1.31 7.56 -4.89
CA ILE A 13 -0.07 7.07 -5.53
C ILE A 13 0.48 5.88 -4.73
N SER A 14 0.49 5.97 -3.41
CA SER A 14 0.99 4.90 -2.53
C SER A 14 0.17 3.61 -2.68
N ILE A 15 -1.16 3.71 -2.69
CA ILE A 15 -2.06 2.56 -2.91
C ILE A 15 -1.82 1.94 -4.27
N LEU A 16 -1.73 2.73 -5.34
CA LEU A 16 -1.46 2.22 -6.68
C LEU A 16 -0.13 1.47 -6.72
N SER A 17 0.93 2.03 -6.16
CA SER A 17 2.24 1.35 -6.09
C SER A 17 2.17 0.05 -5.29
N ILE A 18 1.49 0.02 -4.14
CA ILE A 18 1.30 -1.20 -3.35
C ILE A 18 0.56 -2.28 -4.16
N ILE A 19 -0.52 -1.90 -4.86
CA ILE A 19 -1.29 -2.83 -5.70
C ILE A 19 -0.40 -3.38 -6.81
N THR A 20 0.35 -2.52 -7.51
CA THR A 20 1.26 -2.94 -8.58
C THR A 20 2.32 -3.92 -8.08
N ILE A 21 2.93 -3.65 -6.92
CA ILE A 21 3.91 -4.58 -6.32
C ILE A 21 3.25 -5.92 -5.98
N ASN A 22 2.07 -5.92 -5.35
CA ASN A 22 1.36 -7.15 -5.01
C ASN A 22 0.92 -7.94 -6.25
N TYR A 23 0.53 -7.26 -7.33
CA TYR A 23 0.23 -7.89 -8.61
C TYR A 23 1.46 -8.60 -9.18
N PHE A 24 2.63 -7.94 -9.19
CA PHE A 24 3.87 -8.58 -9.65
C PHE A 24 4.28 -9.78 -8.79
N ILE A 25 4.04 -9.74 -7.47
CA ILE A 25 4.28 -10.90 -6.60
C ILE A 25 3.35 -12.05 -7.01
N ALA A 26 2.06 -11.77 -7.23
CA ALA A 26 1.08 -12.79 -7.61
C ALA A 26 1.37 -13.39 -8.99
N GLU A 27 1.67 -12.56 -9.99
CA GLU A 27 2.08 -13.03 -11.32
C GLU A 27 3.31 -13.94 -11.23
N ARG A 28 4.33 -13.53 -10.47
CA ARG A 28 5.52 -14.34 -10.27
C ARG A 28 5.20 -15.66 -9.57
N TYR A 29 4.30 -15.66 -8.59
CA TYR A 29 3.85 -16.89 -7.92
C TYR A 29 3.18 -17.88 -8.88
N LEU A 30 2.31 -17.37 -9.77
CA LEU A 30 1.57 -18.17 -10.74
C LEU A 30 2.46 -18.76 -11.86
N THR A 31 3.57 -18.08 -12.19
CA THR A 31 4.51 -18.55 -13.24
C THR A 31 5.52 -19.60 -12.77
N ILE A 32 5.65 -19.83 -11.46
CA ILE A 32 6.64 -20.75 -10.89
C ILE A 32 6.03 -22.14 -10.70
N SER A 33 6.81 -23.19 -10.99
CA SER A 33 6.41 -24.59 -10.83
C SER A 33 6.25 -25.00 -9.36
N GLY A 34 5.37 -25.97 -9.07
CA GLY A 34 4.90 -26.30 -7.71
C GLY A 34 5.98 -26.62 -6.67
N GLU A 35 7.11 -27.22 -7.06
CA GLU A 35 8.24 -27.49 -6.14
C GLU A 35 8.93 -26.18 -5.70
N SER A 36 9.01 -25.21 -6.61
CA SER A 36 9.59 -23.89 -6.35
C SER A 36 8.60 -22.92 -5.67
N GLN A 37 7.29 -23.21 -5.71
CA GLN A 37 6.28 -22.44 -4.96
C GLN A 37 6.45 -22.59 -3.44
N ALA A 38 6.92 -23.75 -2.96
CA ALA A 38 7.22 -23.95 -1.54
C ALA A 38 8.35 -23.04 -1.04
N PHE A 39 9.31 -22.71 -1.90
CA PHE A 39 10.41 -21.78 -1.61
C PHE A 39 10.07 -20.32 -1.89
N PHE A 40 8.88 -20.03 -2.44
CA PHE A 40 8.49 -18.69 -2.84
C PHE A 40 8.44 -17.70 -1.67
N ALA A 41 8.25 -18.16 -0.44
CA ALA A 41 8.34 -17.33 0.76
C ALA A 41 9.68 -16.59 0.89
N ILE A 42 10.78 -17.19 0.42
CA ILE A 42 12.11 -16.56 0.40
C ILE A 42 12.13 -15.46 -0.65
N THR A 43 11.58 -15.72 -1.85
CA THR A 43 11.46 -14.73 -2.93
C THR A 43 10.53 -13.57 -2.54
N VAL A 44 9.53 -13.79 -1.70
CA VAL A 44 8.66 -12.72 -1.18
C VAL A 44 9.44 -11.76 -0.26
N MET A 45 10.52 -12.22 0.39
CA MET A 45 11.38 -11.31 1.18
C MET A 45 12.06 -10.26 0.31
N ASP A 46 12.33 -10.52 -0.98
CA ASP A 46 12.88 -9.50 -1.89
C ASP A 46 11.92 -8.31 -2.06
N TYR A 47 10.63 -8.50 -1.79
CA TYR A 47 9.60 -7.47 -1.85
C TYR A 47 9.38 -6.75 -0.50
N TRP A 48 10.30 -6.87 0.46
CA TRP A 48 10.21 -6.19 1.77
C TRP A 48 10.05 -4.68 1.63
N TYR A 49 10.58 -4.08 0.56
CA TYR A 49 10.48 -2.65 0.28
C TYR A 49 9.03 -2.16 0.13
N ARG A 50 8.06 -3.05 -0.11
CA ARG A 50 6.62 -2.70 -0.08
C ARG A 50 6.20 -2.09 1.26
N HIS A 51 6.84 -2.50 2.35
CA HIS A 51 6.55 -2.01 3.69
C HIS A 51 7.02 -0.57 3.88
N LEU A 52 7.92 -0.05 3.04
CA LEU A 52 8.35 1.35 3.07
C LEU A 52 7.21 2.32 2.70
N PHE A 53 6.17 1.85 2.02
CA PHE A 53 4.98 2.65 1.71
C PHE A 53 4.15 3.04 2.96
N ILE A 54 4.47 2.49 4.13
CA ILE A 54 3.93 2.99 5.39
C ILE A 54 4.37 4.44 5.68
N ILE A 55 5.57 4.85 5.23
CA ILE A 55 6.13 6.18 5.45
C ILE A 55 5.29 7.25 4.73
N PRO A 56 5.03 7.18 3.41
CA PRO A 56 4.14 8.12 2.75
C PRO A 56 2.70 8.03 3.25
N GLY A 57 2.21 6.85 3.65
CA GLY A 57 0.90 6.69 4.30
C GLY A 57 0.79 7.47 5.63
N LEU A 58 1.81 7.38 6.47
CA LEU A 58 1.90 8.13 7.73
C LEU A 58 2.02 9.64 7.48
N ALA A 59 2.82 10.05 6.50
CA ALA A 59 2.92 11.46 6.11
C ALA A 59 1.57 12.02 5.65
N ALA A 60 0.83 11.27 4.81
CA ALA A 60 -0.51 11.64 4.37
C ALA A 60 -1.50 11.72 5.54
N PHE A 61 -1.41 10.81 6.51
CA PHE A 61 -2.23 10.82 7.72
C PHE A 61 -1.99 12.09 8.57
N VAL A 62 -0.73 12.43 8.85
CA VAL A 62 -0.36 13.62 9.61
C VAL A 62 -0.84 14.90 8.90
N LEU A 63 -0.70 14.96 7.57
CA LEU A 63 -1.18 16.09 6.77
C LEU A 63 -2.71 16.23 6.80
N ALA A 64 -3.45 15.12 6.73
CA ALA A 64 -4.90 15.11 6.84
C ALA A 64 -5.38 15.52 8.24
N HIS A 65 -4.68 15.09 9.29
CA HIS A 65 -5.05 15.35 10.67
C HIS A 65 -5.06 16.85 11.00
N LYS A 66 -4.12 17.61 10.43
CA LYS A 66 -3.97 19.08 10.61
C LYS A 66 -5.00 19.92 9.81
N SER A 67 -6.03 19.31 9.23
CA SER A 67 -7.08 20.01 8.48
C SER A 67 -8.29 20.36 9.37
N ASN A 68 -8.94 21.48 9.07
CA ASN A 68 -10.13 21.97 9.79
C ASN A 68 -11.47 21.57 9.13
N ASN A 69 -11.45 20.98 7.93
CA ASN A 69 -12.68 20.55 7.24
C ASN A 69 -13.06 19.12 7.66
N GLY A 70 -14.11 18.97 8.47
CA GLY A 70 -14.49 17.70 9.11
C GLY A 70 -14.70 16.53 8.14
N THR A 71 -15.54 16.70 7.11
CA THR A 71 -15.87 15.62 6.16
C THR A 71 -14.67 15.25 5.29
N ALA A 72 -13.99 16.24 4.72
CA ALA A 72 -12.83 15.99 3.86
C ALA A 72 -11.62 15.44 4.65
N LYS A 73 -11.47 15.82 5.92
CA LYS A 73 -10.51 15.22 6.85
C LYS A 73 -10.81 13.75 7.08
N GLY A 74 -12.07 13.39 7.35
CA GLY A 74 -12.47 12.01 7.54
C GLY A 74 -12.07 11.11 6.37
N VAL A 75 -12.42 11.52 5.14
CA VAL A 75 -12.06 10.78 3.93
C VAL A 75 -10.53 10.65 3.79
N ALA A 76 -9.78 11.74 3.94
CA ALA A 76 -8.32 11.71 3.79
C ALA A 76 -7.64 10.81 4.85
N LEU A 77 -8.13 10.81 6.10
CA LEU A 77 -7.63 9.94 7.16
C LEU A 77 -7.93 8.47 6.87
N THR A 78 -9.15 8.14 6.42
CA THR A 78 -9.52 6.77 6.05
C THR A 78 -8.65 6.24 4.92
N VAL A 79 -8.42 7.04 3.86
CA VAL A 79 -7.57 6.63 2.74
C VAL A 79 -6.11 6.46 3.19
N ALA A 80 -5.59 7.34 4.05
CA ALA A 80 -4.24 7.19 4.60
C ALA A 80 -4.10 5.93 5.48
N LEU A 81 -5.10 5.63 6.32
CA LEU A 81 -5.14 4.41 7.12
C LEU A 81 -5.18 3.16 6.25
N LEU A 82 -6.02 3.13 5.21
CA LEU A 82 -6.06 2.03 4.26
C LEU A 82 -4.70 1.82 3.58
N THR A 83 -4.03 2.90 3.20
CA THR A 83 -2.68 2.84 2.62
C THR A 83 -1.70 2.16 3.58
N MET A 84 -1.72 2.52 4.86
CA MET A 84 -0.86 1.92 5.87
C MET A 84 -1.17 0.44 6.08
N ILE A 85 -2.45 0.07 6.21
CA ILE A 85 -2.88 -1.32 6.35
C ILE A 85 -2.42 -2.14 5.13
N PHE A 86 -2.65 -1.62 3.92
CA PHE A 86 -2.28 -2.30 2.69
C PHE A 86 -0.76 -2.45 2.51
N SER A 87 0.03 -1.51 3.05
CA SER A 87 1.49 -1.63 3.04
C SER A 87 2.01 -2.75 3.95
N LEU A 88 1.21 -3.22 4.91
CA LEU A 88 1.61 -4.25 5.87
C LEU A 88 1.06 -5.64 5.52
N LEU A 89 -0.08 -5.72 4.84
CA LEU A 89 -0.73 -6.98 4.49
C LEU A 89 -0.15 -7.63 3.22
N ASP A 90 -0.16 -8.96 3.20
CA ASP A 90 0.11 -9.78 2.01
C ASP A 90 -1.10 -9.80 1.06
N ILE A 91 -1.41 -8.66 0.45
CA ILE A 91 -2.58 -8.53 -0.46
C ILE A 91 -2.42 -9.42 -1.69
N TRP A 92 -1.19 -9.73 -2.10
CA TRP A 92 -0.90 -10.59 -3.25
C TRP A 92 -1.65 -11.94 -3.21
N LYS A 93 -1.94 -12.47 -2.00
CA LYS A 93 -2.70 -13.73 -1.80
C LYS A 93 -4.16 -13.64 -2.26
N ILE A 94 -4.70 -12.45 -2.47
CA ILE A 94 -6.07 -12.25 -2.97
C ILE A 94 -6.12 -12.45 -4.50
N PHE A 95 -4.98 -12.30 -5.19
CA PHE A 95 -4.90 -12.41 -6.65
C PHE A 95 -4.59 -13.84 -7.14
N VAL A 96 -4.37 -14.78 -6.21
CA VAL A 96 -4.02 -16.19 -6.45
C VAL A 96 -5.19 -17.06 -6.02
#